data_AF-A0A8D8P2I4-F1
#
_entry.id   AF-A0A8D8P2I4-F1
#
_cell.length_a   1.000
_cell.length_b   1.000
_cell.length_c   1.000
_cell.angle_alpha   90.00
_cell.angle_beta   90.00
_cell.angle_gamma   90.00
#
_symmetry.space_group_name_H-M   'P 1'
#
loop_
_entity.id
_entity.type
_entity.pdbx_description
1 polymer ?
#
loop_
_entity_poly.entity_id
_entity_poly.type
_entity_poly.pdbx_seq_one_letter_code
_entity_poly.pdbx_strand_id
1 'polypeptide(L)'
;EINAACMNVCDMGMDRVRSLRVECGPFVGFEQMNFCGEMYILEKGEYPRWDSWSNCQKNDYLLSFRPVRMDPEKHKICLYEVGDYKGRKMEIMDDDVPSLFSYGFTDRVG
;
A
#
# COMPACT_ATOMS: atom_id res chain seq x y z
N GLU A 1 -3.02 20.24 -6.36
CA GLU A 1 -1.92 19.39 -6.86
C GLU A 1 -0.87 19.29 -5.75
N ILE A 2 -0.41 18.08 -5.41
CA ILE A 2 0.46 17.83 -4.25
C ILE A 2 1.58 16.92 -4.70
N ASN A 3 2.83 17.41 -4.60
CA ASN A 3 4.02 16.75 -5.14
C ASN A 3 4.96 16.20 -4.05
N ALA A 4 4.55 16.29 -2.78
CA ALA A 4 5.34 15.90 -1.62
C ALA A 4 4.51 15.05 -0.64
N ALA A 5 5.14 14.57 0.42
CA ALA A 5 4.44 13.93 1.51
C ALA A 5 3.51 14.92 2.23
N CYS A 6 2.35 14.43 2.65
CA CYS A 6 1.35 15.14 3.42
C CYS A 6 1.08 14.33 4.70
N MET A 7 1.40 14.89 5.86
CA MET A 7 1.17 14.22 7.15
C MET A 7 -0.27 14.36 7.65
N ASN A 8 -1.00 15.36 7.16
CA ASN A 8 -2.40 15.60 7.51
C ASN A 8 -3.09 16.40 6.38
N VAL A 9 -4.05 15.79 5.70
CA VAL A 9 -4.83 16.46 4.63
C VAL A 9 -5.69 17.61 5.16
N CYS A 10 -6.04 17.60 6.45
CA CYS A 10 -6.79 18.70 7.06
C CYS A 10 -5.98 20.00 7.08
N ASP A 11 -4.64 19.92 7.16
CA ASP A 11 -3.76 21.10 7.08
C ASP A 11 -3.82 21.74 5.68
N MET A 12 -4.31 21.01 4.68
CA MET A 12 -4.57 21.49 3.31
C MET A 12 -6.01 21.95 3.11
N GLY A 13 -6.80 22.06 4.18
CA GLY A 13 -8.21 22.47 4.14
C GLY A 13 -9.16 21.39 3.65
N MET A 14 -8.74 20.11 3.67
CA MET A 14 -9.58 18.98 3.28
C MET A 14 -10.04 18.22 4.53
N ASP A 15 -11.30 18.36 4.91
CA ASP A 15 -11.87 17.58 6.02
C ASP A 15 -11.98 16.09 5.68
N ARG A 16 -12.14 15.77 4.39
CA ARG A 16 -12.20 14.40 3.87
C ARG A 16 -11.84 14.35 2.39
N VAL A 17 -11.07 13.35 2.01
CA VAL A 17 -10.82 13.01 0.60
C VAL A 17 -11.90 12.05 0.12
N ARG A 18 -12.62 12.39 -0.96
CA ARG A 18 -13.69 11.54 -1.54
C ARG A 18 -13.35 10.98 -2.92
N SER A 19 -12.42 11.61 -3.61
CA SER A 19 -11.87 11.20 -4.89
C SER A 19 -10.44 11.72 -5.00
N LEU A 20 -9.62 11.07 -5.81
CA LEU A 20 -8.26 11.54 -6.12
C LEU A 20 -7.85 11.12 -7.52
N ARG A 21 -6.83 11.79 -8.06
CA ARG A 21 -6.16 11.41 -9.29
C ARG A 21 -4.66 11.46 -9.08
N VAL A 22 -3.98 10.38 -9.46
CA VAL A 22 -2.52 10.28 -9.42
C VAL A 22 -2.00 10.47 -10.85
N GLU A 23 -1.37 11.61 -11.11
CA GLU A 23 -0.75 11.91 -12.41
C GLU A 23 0.60 11.20 -12.58
N CYS A 24 1.44 11.31 -11.54
CA CYS A 24 2.78 10.75 -11.44
C CYS A 24 2.92 10.09 -10.08
N GLY A 25 3.12 8.77 -10.03
CA GLY A 25 3.18 7.99 -8.79
C GLY A 25 4.21 6.85 -8.87
N PRO A 26 4.08 5.81 -8.03
CA PRO A 26 2.99 5.57 -7.09
C PRO A 26 3.13 6.36 -5.77
N PHE A 27 2.00 6.50 -5.08
CA PHE A 27 1.91 7.00 -3.70
C PHE A 27 1.47 5.88 -2.76
N VAL A 28 1.78 6.04 -1.48
CA VAL A 28 1.14 5.29 -0.40
C VAL A 28 0.29 6.25 0.42
N GLY A 29 -1.00 5.95 0.51
CA GLY A 29 -1.97 6.64 1.35
C GLY A 29 -2.20 5.90 2.66
N PHE A 30 -2.67 6.62 3.67
CA PHE A 30 -2.91 6.10 5.01
C PHE A 30 -4.26 6.57 5.55
N GLU A 31 -4.95 5.68 6.24
CA GLU A 31 -6.19 5.95 6.97
C GLU A 31 -6.04 7.13 7.94
N GLN A 32 -4.94 7.18 8.68
CA GLN A 32 -4.73 8.15 9.75
C GLN A 32 -3.67 9.19 9.38
N MET A 33 -3.58 10.24 10.20
CA MET A 33 -2.52 11.24 10.12
C MET A 33 -1.15 10.61 10.41
N ASN A 34 -0.08 11.29 10.02
CA ASN A 34 1.31 10.91 10.31
C ASN A 34 1.72 9.51 9.82
N PHE A 35 1.15 9.06 8.70
CA PHE A 35 1.46 7.79 8.04
C PHE A 35 1.09 6.54 8.88
N CYS A 36 -0.04 6.60 9.57
CA CYS A 36 -0.53 5.55 10.46
C CYS A 36 -1.83 4.89 9.97
N GLY A 37 -2.13 3.71 10.49
CA GLY A 37 -3.37 2.97 10.19
C GLY A 37 -3.28 2.15 8.91
N GLU A 38 -4.42 1.85 8.30
CA GLU A 38 -4.50 1.10 7.06
C GLU A 38 -3.76 1.81 5.90
N MET A 39 -3.09 1.04 5.05
CA MET A 39 -2.29 1.52 3.93
C MET A 39 -2.97 1.25 2.58
N TYR A 40 -2.87 2.21 1.66
CA TYR A 40 -3.40 2.11 0.29
C TYR A 40 -2.29 2.40 -0.71
N ILE A 41 -2.06 1.51 -1.68
CA ILE A 41 -1.15 1.80 -2.80
C ILE A 41 -1.96 2.52 -3.89
N LEU A 42 -1.52 3.73 -4.23
CA LEU A 42 -2.17 4.62 -5.18
C LEU A 42 -1.29 4.72 -6.44
N GLU A 43 -1.53 3.83 -7.39
CA GLU A 43 -0.90 3.85 -8.71
C GLU A 43 -1.45 5.00 -9.57
N LYS A 44 -0.76 5.30 -10.67
CA LYS A 44 -1.20 6.31 -11.65
C LYS A 44 -2.61 5.97 -12.14
N GLY A 45 -3.53 6.92 -12.03
CA GLY A 45 -4.92 6.71 -12.43
C GLY A 45 -5.92 7.61 -11.72
N GLU A 46 -7.20 7.38 -12.00
CA GLU A 46 -8.33 8.09 -11.42
C GLU A 46 -9.05 7.20 -10.41
N TYR A 47 -9.33 7.77 -9.25
CA TYR A 47 -10.03 7.11 -8.15
C TYR A 47 -11.27 7.95 -7.83
N PRO A 48 -12.42 7.70 -8.49
CA PRO A 48 -13.58 8.58 -8.43
C PRO A 48 -14.31 8.52 -7.08
N ARG A 49 -14.05 7.50 -6.26
CA ARG A 49 -14.67 7.26 -4.95
C ARG A 49 -13.74 6.51 -4.00
N TRP A 50 -14.03 6.53 -2.71
CA TRP A 50 -13.18 5.88 -1.70
C TRP A 50 -13.05 4.35 -1.84
N ASP A 51 -14.10 3.69 -2.33
CA ASP A 51 -14.13 2.26 -2.60
C ASP A 51 -13.22 1.85 -3.78
N SER A 52 -12.69 2.82 -4.54
CA SER A 52 -11.75 2.56 -5.64
C SER A 52 -10.28 2.49 -5.20
N TRP A 53 -9.92 3.01 -4.01
CA TRP A 53 -8.56 2.85 -3.46
C TRP A 53 -8.47 1.89 -2.27
N SER A 54 -9.60 1.60 -1.59
CA SER A 54 -9.65 0.65 -0.47
C SER A 54 -10.14 -0.72 -0.92
N ASN A 55 -9.27 -1.73 -0.87
CA ASN A 55 -9.63 -3.10 -1.22
C ASN A 55 -10.46 -3.80 -0.12
N CYS A 56 -10.24 -3.47 1.15
CA CYS A 56 -10.95 -4.13 2.26
C CYS A 56 -12.23 -3.41 2.71
N GLN A 57 -12.48 -2.21 2.18
CA GLN A 57 -13.71 -1.41 2.36
C GLN A 57 -14.12 -1.18 3.84
N LYS A 58 -13.15 -1.15 4.76
CA LYS A 58 -13.43 -0.97 6.19
C LYS A 58 -13.71 0.46 6.60
N ASN A 59 -13.05 1.43 5.96
CA ASN A 59 -13.23 2.85 6.21
C ASN A 59 -12.96 3.66 4.91
N ASP A 60 -13.43 4.91 4.91
CA ASP A 60 -13.28 5.86 3.81
C ASP A 60 -12.23 6.95 4.09
N TYR A 61 -11.39 6.77 5.11
CA TYR A 61 -10.42 7.78 5.52
C TYR A 61 -9.13 7.66 4.71
N LEU A 62 -8.64 8.82 4.27
CA LEU A 62 -7.32 9.04 3.71
C LEU A 62 -6.80 10.35 4.28
N LEU A 63 -6.00 10.28 5.34
CA LEU A 63 -5.59 11.45 6.12
C LEU A 63 -4.12 11.82 5.96
N SER A 64 -3.29 10.91 5.45
CA SER A 64 -1.90 11.22 5.10
C SER A 64 -1.44 10.39 3.91
N PHE A 65 -0.42 10.85 3.19
CA PHE A 65 0.15 10.12 2.06
C PHE A 65 1.57 10.59 1.75
N ARG A 66 2.34 9.75 1.06
CA ARG A 66 3.69 10.10 0.59
C ARG A 66 4.05 9.37 -0.70
N PRO A 67 4.96 9.93 -1.52
CA PRO A 67 5.46 9.22 -2.70
C PRO A 67 6.20 7.95 -2.27
N VAL A 68 6.12 6.92 -3.12
CA VAL A 68 6.90 5.68 -2.98
C VAL A 68 8.10 5.76 -3.92
N ARG A 69 9.29 5.49 -3.39
CA ARG A 69 10.48 5.38 -4.21
C ARG A 69 10.47 4.01 -4.89
N MET A 70 10.40 4.01 -6.22
CA MET A 70 10.52 2.82 -7.05
C MET A 70 11.96 2.63 -7.48
N ASP A 71 12.44 1.39 -7.47
CA ASP A 71 13.78 1.01 -7.92
C ASP A 71 13.65 0.12 -9.17
N PRO A 72 14.41 0.38 -10.26
CA PRO A 72 14.39 -0.48 -11.45
C PRO A 72 15.12 -1.82 -11.28
N GLU A 73 15.79 -2.06 -10.15
CA GLU A 73 16.48 -3.32 -9.89
C GLU A 73 15.55 -4.54 -9.78
N LYS A 74 16.15 -5.73 -9.80
CA LYS A 74 15.44 -6.99 -9.61
C LYS A 74 14.82 -7.08 -8.22
N HIS A 75 13.61 -7.62 -8.15
CA HIS A 75 12.85 -7.72 -6.91
C HIS A 75 13.01 -9.12 -6.33
N LYS A 76 13.31 -9.19 -5.02
CA LYS A 76 13.38 -10.45 -4.28
C LYS A 76 12.80 -10.28 -2.88
N ILE A 77 11.94 -11.21 -2.49
CA ILE A 77 11.40 -11.30 -1.14
C ILE A 77 11.48 -12.73 -0.62
N CYS A 78 11.82 -12.88 0.66
CA CYS A 78 11.83 -14.15 1.38
C CYS A 78 10.78 -14.11 2.49
N LEU A 79 9.78 -14.99 2.39
CA LEU A 79 8.73 -15.14 3.40
C LEU A 79 9.11 -16.29 4.34
N TYR A 80 8.85 -16.09 5.64
CA TYR A 80 9.01 -17.08 6.68
C TYR A 80 7.69 -17.27 7.41
N GLU A 81 7.32 -18.52 7.69
CA GLU A 81 6.05 -18.85 8.36
C GLU A 81 6.04 -18.43 9.84
N VAL A 82 7.23 -18.39 10.45
CA VAL A 82 7.41 -18.07 11.87
C VAL A 82 8.38 -16.90 12.00
N GLY A 83 8.16 -16.06 13.02
CA GLY A 83 9.05 -14.98 13.37
C GLY A 83 10.49 -15.43 13.63
N ASP A 84 11.40 -14.46 13.61
CA ASP A 84 12.85 -14.67 13.64
C ASP A 84 13.39 -15.51 12.46
N TYR A 85 12.75 -15.43 11.29
CA TYR A 85 13.17 -16.13 10.07
C TYR A 85 13.17 -17.66 10.19
N LYS A 86 12.14 -18.23 10.84
CA LYS A 86 12.04 -19.67 11.13
C LYS A 86 10.86 -20.32 10.40
N GLY A 87 10.82 -21.65 10.45
CA GLY A 87 9.76 -22.45 9.86
C GLY A 87 9.91 -22.59 8.34
N ARG A 88 8.77 -22.76 7.65
CA ARG A 88 8.74 -22.85 6.18
C ARG A 88 9.23 -21.54 5.58
N LYS A 89 10.08 -21.64 4.55
CA LYS A 89 10.60 -20.50 3.77
C LYS A 89 10.04 -20.57 2.34
N MET A 90 9.65 -19.42 1.79
CA MET A 90 9.37 -19.24 0.37
C MET A 90 10.15 -18.04 -0.15
N GLU A 91 10.75 -18.17 -1.33
CA GLU A 91 11.48 -17.11 -2.01
C GLU A 91 10.80 -16.79 -3.34
N ILE A 92 10.51 -15.50 -3.56
CA ILE A 92 9.87 -14.99 -4.78
C ILE A 92 10.85 -14.00 -5.41
N MET A 93 11.08 -14.14 -6.71
CA MET A 93 12.04 -13.32 -7.45
C MET A 93 11.43 -12.92 -8.80
N ASP A 94 11.38 -11.61 -9.06
CA ASP A 94 10.91 -11.01 -10.32
C ASP A 94 9.56 -11.58 -10.84
N ASP A 95 8.64 -11.97 -9.94
CA ASP A 95 7.36 -12.56 -10.30
C ASP A 95 6.27 -12.22 -9.27
N ASP A 96 5.02 -12.21 -9.71
CA ASP A 96 3.84 -11.98 -8.87
C ASP A 96 3.22 -13.30 -8.43
N VAL A 97 2.95 -13.45 -7.14
CA VAL A 97 2.32 -14.65 -6.58
C VAL A 97 0.91 -14.33 -6.11
N PRO A 98 -0.14 -14.60 -6.92
CA PRO A 98 -1.52 -14.30 -6.54
C PRO A 98 -2.06 -15.22 -5.44
N SER A 99 -1.41 -16.36 -5.19
CA SER A 99 -1.79 -17.32 -4.14
C SER A 99 -0.58 -18.02 -3.55
N LEU A 100 -0.33 -17.79 -2.26
CA LEU A 100 0.71 -18.50 -1.50
C LEU A 100 0.46 -20.01 -1.42
N PHE A 101 -0.82 -20.42 -1.39
CA PHE A 101 -1.21 -21.83 -1.33
C PHE A 101 -0.81 -22.61 -2.58
N SER A 102 -0.81 -21.98 -3.76
CA SER A 102 -0.42 -22.62 -5.03
C SER A 102 1.04 -23.05 -5.04
N TYR A 103 1.87 -22.47 -4.16
CA TYR A 103 3.29 -22.79 -4.00
C TYR A 103 3.57 -23.56 -2.70
N GLY A 104 2.52 -24.13 -2.08
CA GLY A 104 2.65 -24.95 -0.86
C GLY A 104 2.97 -24.14 0.40
N PHE A 105 2.78 -22.82 0.39
CA PHE A 105 2.86 -21.97 1.57
C PHE A 105 1.50 -21.82 2.25
N THR A 106 1.43 -21.11 3.37
CA THR A 106 0.20 -20.91 4.15
C THR A 106 -0.25 -19.43 4.10
N ASP A 107 -1.35 -19.11 4.77
CA ASP A 107 -1.80 -17.73 5.02
C ASP A 107 -1.00 -17.03 6.14
N ARG A 108 0.00 -17.71 6.72
CA ARG A 108 0.81 -17.18 7.81
C ARG A 108 2.19 -16.74 7.33
N VAL A 109 2.48 -15.45 7.53
CA VAL A 109 3.82 -14.86 7.39
C VAL A 109 4.19 -14.24 8.73
N GLY A 110 5.35 -14.61 9.27
CA GLY A 110 5.81 -14.27 10.63
C GLY A 110 6.99 -13.34 10.69
#